data_AF-A0A2V7QI64-F1
#
_entry.id   AF-A0A2V7QI64-F1
#
_cell.length_a   1.000
_cell.length_b   1.000
_cell.length_c   1.000
_cell.angle_alpha   90.00
_cell.angle_beta   90.00
_cell.angle_gamma   90.00
#
_symmetry.space_group_name_H-M   'P 1'
#
loop_
_entity.id
_entity.type
_entity.pdbx_description
1 polymer ?
#
loop_
_entity_poly.entity_id
_entity_poly.type
_entity_poly.pdbx_seq_one_letter_code
_entity_poly.pdbx_strand_id
1 'polypeptide(L)'
;SRQLRLVITIDVTNGLARESEAPALVAAHRSITEPAVQRLYRNYVRALVEMLHPDYLGLAAEANLIRAAAPKAVYNAVVRMTNDAAADIRRSRSATALPLYVSVQVETAWGKLGQQTAFVGIDQDLRDFPFVNLLGLSSYPYLGGFRDPDQIPSDYYVRVRGSRTLPMMVVEGGWPSESVRGVFSSSQEMQARYIARQSRLLDEANAIGVFQLSFTDLDLGSFPKPVPAILPLFATLGLVDAKLKPKPALNTWDKIFGRRLQH
;
A
#
# COMPACT_ATOMS: atom_id res chain seq x y z
N SER A 1 18.28 -19.32 -9.90
CA SER A 1 17.04 -18.53 -9.98
C SER A 1 16.46 -18.41 -8.59
N ARG A 2 16.31 -17.21 -8.02
CA ARG A 2 15.58 -17.05 -6.74
C ARG A 2 14.09 -17.17 -7.09
N GLN A 3 13.39 -18.16 -6.54
CA GLN A 3 11.93 -18.30 -6.68
C GLN A 3 11.25 -17.20 -5.84
N LEU A 4 11.22 -15.97 -6.35
CA LEU A 4 10.53 -14.86 -5.70
C LEU A 4 9.03 -15.02 -5.87
N ARG A 5 8.29 -14.73 -4.80
CA ARG A 5 6.83 -14.62 -4.84
C ARG A 5 6.43 -13.33 -5.56
N LEU A 6 5.39 -13.38 -6.38
CA LEU A 6 4.83 -12.24 -7.07
C LEU A 6 3.60 -11.72 -6.33
N VAL A 7 3.71 -10.50 -5.79
CA VAL A 7 2.60 -9.77 -5.16
C VAL A 7 2.26 -8.59 -6.05
N ILE A 8 0.98 -8.42 -6.38
CA ILE A 8 0.51 -7.33 -7.23
C ILE A 8 -0.59 -6.60 -6.48
N THR A 9 -0.45 -5.28 -6.29
CA THR A 9 -1.55 -4.40 -5.86
C THR A 9 -1.94 -3.50 -7.03
N ILE A 10 -3.22 -3.50 -7.40
CA ILE A 10 -3.74 -2.62 -8.44
C ILE A 10 -4.22 -1.31 -7.80
N ASP A 11 -3.78 -0.20 -8.38
CA ASP A 11 -4.35 1.11 -8.10
C ASP A 11 -5.50 1.39 -9.07
N VAL A 12 -6.69 1.63 -8.53
CA VAL A 12 -7.93 1.76 -9.31
C VAL A 12 -8.42 3.21 -9.42
N THR A 13 -7.68 4.14 -8.82
CA THR A 13 -7.95 5.57 -8.80
C THR A 13 -6.70 6.32 -9.27
N ASN A 14 -6.41 7.49 -8.70
CA ASN A 14 -5.12 8.13 -8.87
C ASN A 14 -4.16 7.70 -7.74
N GLY A 15 -3.12 6.96 -8.10
CA GLY A 15 -2.13 6.47 -7.13
C GLY A 15 -1.27 7.54 -6.47
N LEU A 16 -1.37 8.80 -6.89
CA LEU A 16 -0.70 9.94 -6.25
C LEU A 16 -1.67 10.84 -5.48
N ALA A 17 -2.99 10.66 -5.63
CA ALA A 17 -4.01 11.54 -5.05
C ALA A 17 -5.34 10.80 -4.87
N ARG A 18 -5.53 10.17 -3.70
CA ARG A 18 -6.65 9.25 -3.39
C ARG A 18 -8.04 9.88 -3.47
N GLU A 19 -8.14 11.20 -3.44
CA GLU A 19 -9.36 11.97 -3.64
C GLU A 19 -9.85 12.01 -5.10
N SER A 20 -9.02 11.56 -6.06
CA SER A 20 -9.26 11.76 -7.49
C SER A 20 -9.15 10.47 -8.30
N GLU A 21 -9.80 10.47 -9.47
CA GLU A 21 -9.62 9.44 -10.48
C GLU A 21 -8.31 9.65 -11.27
N ALA A 22 -7.81 8.60 -11.92
CA ALA A 22 -6.57 8.66 -12.68
C ALA A 22 -6.59 9.83 -13.71
N PRO A 23 -5.54 10.68 -13.77
CA PRO A 23 -5.55 11.86 -14.65
C PRO A 23 -5.79 11.53 -16.13
N ALA A 24 -5.25 10.39 -16.61
CA ALA A 24 -5.46 9.94 -17.99
C ALA A 24 -6.92 9.56 -18.27
N LEU A 25 -7.64 9.03 -17.28
CA LEU A 25 -9.05 8.69 -17.41
C LEU A 25 -9.91 9.97 -17.46
N VAL A 26 -9.62 10.92 -16.56
CA VAL A 26 -10.28 12.23 -16.52
C VAL A 26 -10.03 13.01 -17.82
N ALA A 27 -8.80 13.01 -18.33
CA ALA A 27 -8.44 13.67 -19.60
C ALA A 27 -9.16 13.05 -20.81
N ALA A 28 -9.51 11.76 -20.74
CA ALA A 28 -10.34 11.10 -21.74
C ALA A 28 -11.84 11.38 -21.57
N HIS A 29 -12.24 12.25 -20.63
CA HIS A 29 -13.62 12.51 -20.22
C HIS A 29 -14.37 11.25 -19.79
N ARG A 30 -13.65 10.34 -19.13
CA ARG A 30 -14.18 9.09 -18.61
C ARG A 30 -14.17 9.06 -17.09
N SER A 31 -14.99 8.20 -16.52
CA SER A 31 -15.01 7.91 -15.09
C SER A 31 -15.15 6.41 -14.82
N ILE A 32 -14.53 5.94 -13.74
CA ILE A 32 -14.71 4.59 -13.20
C ILE A 32 -16.15 4.31 -12.77
N THR A 33 -16.97 5.35 -12.62
CA THR A 33 -18.41 5.21 -12.39
C THR A 33 -19.15 4.62 -13.58
N GLU A 34 -18.55 4.66 -14.78
CA GLU A 34 -19.15 4.12 -15.99
C GLU A 34 -19.05 2.59 -16.07
N PRO A 35 -20.14 1.89 -16.43
CA PRO A 35 -20.13 0.44 -16.58
C PRO A 35 -19.08 -0.09 -17.57
N ALA A 36 -18.78 0.67 -18.63
CA ALA A 36 -17.77 0.29 -19.61
C ALA A 36 -16.34 0.30 -19.01
N VAL A 37 -16.03 1.28 -18.16
CA VAL A 37 -14.71 1.36 -17.50
C VAL A 37 -14.59 0.28 -16.43
N GLN A 38 -15.65 -0.03 -15.69
CA GLN A 38 -15.68 -1.14 -14.72
C GLN A 38 -15.46 -2.50 -15.41
N ARG A 39 -16.07 -2.70 -16.59
CA ARG A 39 -15.83 -3.89 -17.40
C ARG A 39 -14.37 -3.96 -17.90
N LEU A 40 -13.80 -2.84 -18.30
CA LEU A 40 -12.40 -2.77 -18.73
C LEU A 40 -11.45 -3.15 -17.58
N TYR A 41 -11.69 -2.63 -16.38
CA TYR A 41 -10.94 -3.02 -15.18
C TYR A 41 -11.00 -4.54 -14.93
N ARG A 42 -12.20 -5.15 -14.96
CA ARG A 42 -12.36 -6.60 -14.77
C ARG A 42 -11.61 -7.42 -15.82
N ASN A 43 -11.65 -7.00 -17.08
CA ASN A 43 -10.92 -7.63 -18.17
C ASN A 43 -9.40 -7.52 -17.96
N TYR A 44 -8.91 -6.35 -17.52
CA TYR A 44 -7.51 -6.14 -17.17
C TYR A 44 -7.06 -7.05 -16.02
N VAL A 45 -7.84 -7.14 -14.94
CA VAL A 45 -7.54 -8.04 -13.81
C VAL A 45 -7.42 -9.49 -14.27
N ARG A 46 -8.35 -9.95 -15.12
CA ARG A 46 -8.31 -11.31 -15.67
C ARG A 46 -7.05 -11.55 -16.49
N ALA A 47 -6.74 -10.64 -17.42
CA ALA A 47 -5.54 -10.74 -18.25
C ALA A 47 -4.26 -10.76 -17.40
N LEU A 48 -4.20 -9.92 -16.37
CA LEU A 48 -3.07 -9.87 -15.44
C LEU A 48 -2.88 -11.21 -14.72
N VAL A 49 -3.95 -11.81 -14.20
CA VAL A 49 -3.90 -13.11 -13.51
C VAL A 49 -3.49 -14.23 -14.48
N GLU A 50 -4.03 -14.23 -15.69
CA GLU A 50 -3.71 -15.23 -16.72
C GLU A 50 -2.27 -15.13 -17.22
N MET A 51 -1.73 -13.90 -17.32
CA MET A 51 -0.37 -13.68 -17.85
C MET A 51 0.72 -13.81 -16.80
N LEU A 52 0.47 -13.34 -15.57
CA LEU A 52 1.53 -13.19 -14.56
C LEU A 52 1.47 -14.24 -13.45
N HIS A 53 0.33 -14.92 -13.27
CA HIS A 53 0.14 -15.92 -12.21
C HIS A 53 0.64 -15.46 -10.82
N PRO A 54 0.11 -14.35 -10.27
CA PRO A 54 0.57 -13.83 -8.99
C PRO A 54 0.30 -14.80 -7.84
N ASP A 55 1.12 -14.72 -6.79
CA ASP A 55 0.90 -15.45 -5.55
C ASP A 55 -0.10 -14.73 -4.63
N TYR A 56 -0.21 -13.40 -4.75
CA TYR A 56 -1.17 -12.56 -4.02
C TYR A 56 -1.63 -11.40 -4.91
N LEU A 57 -2.92 -11.07 -4.85
CA LEU A 57 -3.51 -10.01 -5.67
C LEU A 57 -4.36 -9.03 -4.85
N GLY A 58 -3.91 -7.78 -4.80
CA GLY A 58 -4.63 -6.63 -4.30
C GLY A 58 -5.46 -5.99 -5.41
N LEU A 59 -6.77 -5.89 -5.21
CA LEU A 59 -7.70 -5.35 -6.21
C LEU A 59 -7.89 -3.84 -6.09
N ALA A 60 -7.55 -3.25 -4.94
CA ALA A 60 -7.47 -1.81 -4.75
C ALA A 60 -6.42 -1.46 -3.69
N ALA A 61 -5.73 -0.35 -3.89
CA ALA A 61 -4.82 0.25 -2.92
C ALA A 61 -5.56 1.28 -2.04
N GLU A 62 -5.27 1.26 -0.74
CA GLU A 62 -5.64 2.28 0.25
C GLU A 62 -7.15 2.61 0.28
N ALA A 63 -7.98 1.57 0.27
CA ALA A 63 -9.43 1.70 0.09
C ALA A 63 -10.11 2.58 1.15
N ASN A 64 -9.63 2.56 2.40
CA ASN A 64 -10.15 3.40 3.49
C ASN A 64 -9.80 4.89 3.30
N LEU A 65 -8.65 5.21 2.72
CA LEU A 65 -8.26 6.58 2.40
C LEU A 65 -9.08 7.09 1.21
N ILE A 66 -9.28 6.27 0.18
CA ILE A 66 -10.20 6.59 -0.93
C ILE A 66 -11.61 6.86 -0.38
N ARG A 67 -12.12 6.02 0.53
CA ARG A 67 -13.42 6.21 1.19
C ARG A 67 -13.51 7.56 1.91
N ALA A 68 -12.41 7.99 2.55
CA ALA A 68 -12.37 9.21 3.32
C ALA A 68 -12.25 10.48 2.45
N ALA A 69 -11.64 10.39 1.27
CA ALA A 69 -11.22 11.54 0.49
C ALA A 69 -11.94 11.72 -0.86
N ALA A 70 -12.33 10.63 -1.52
CA ALA A 70 -12.92 10.68 -2.86
C ALA A 70 -14.42 11.00 -2.85
N PRO A 71 -14.98 11.50 -3.98
CA PRO A 71 -16.43 11.58 -4.14
C PRO A 71 -17.10 10.21 -3.91
N LYS A 72 -18.25 10.21 -3.22
CA LYS A 72 -18.98 8.98 -2.87
C LYS A 72 -19.24 8.06 -4.08
N ALA A 73 -19.54 8.64 -5.24
CA ALA A 73 -19.77 7.88 -6.48
C ALA A 73 -18.51 7.11 -6.93
N VAL A 74 -17.33 7.73 -6.81
CA VAL A 74 -16.03 7.12 -7.14
C VAL A 74 -15.74 5.98 -6.17
N TYR A 75 -15.90 6.19 -4.86
CA TYR A 75 -15.71 5.12 -3.88
C TYR A 75 -16.67 3.94 -4.10
N ASN A 76 -17.96 4.20 -4.34
CA ASN A 76 -18.93 3.15 -4.66
C ASN A 76 -18.55 2.36 -5.92
N ALA A 77 -17.95 3.02 -6.91
CA ALA A 77 -17.45 2.36 -8.11
C ALA A 77 -16.24 1.46 -7.82
N VAL A 78 -15.32 1.89 -6.94
CA VAL A 78 -14.20 1.05 -6.45
C VAL A 78 -14.74 -0.21 -5.77
N VAL A 79 -15.71 -0.06 -4.86
CA VAL A 79 -16.35 -1.19 -4.18
C VAL A 79 -16.97 -2.15 -5.18
N ARG A 80 -17.77 -1.65 -6.13
CA ARG A 80 -18.42 -2.49 -7.14
C ARG A 80 -17.42 -3.22 -8.03
N MET A 81 -16.48 -2.49 -8.65
CA MET A 81 -15.59 -3.07 -9.65
C MET A 81 -14.70 -4.16 -9.06
N THR A 82 -14.22 -3.97 -7.83
CA THR A 82 -13.30 -4.89 -7.17
C THR A 82 -14.02 -6.15 -6.71
N ASN A 83 -15.24 -6.04 -6.17
CA ASN A 83 -16.08 -7.20 -5.86
C ASN A 83 -16.43 -8.00 -7.12
N ASP A 84 -16.80 -7.33 -8.22
CA ASP A 84 -17.09 -8.00 -9.49
C ASP A 84 -15.85 -8.70 -10.06
N ALA A 85 -14.68 -8.07 -9.99
CA ALA A 85 -13.41 -8.66 -10.42
C ALA A 85 -13.03 -9.87 -9.55
N ALA A 86 -13.19 -9.77 -8.22
CA ALA A 86 -12.97 -10.90 -7.32
C ALA A 86 -13.90 -12.07 -7.65
N ALA A 87 -15.19 -11.80 -7.93
CA ALA A 87 -16.13 -12.83 -8.36
C ALA A 87 -15.72 -13.49 -9.68
N ASP A 88 -15.24 -12.71 -10.66
CA ASP A 88 -14.71 -13.24 -11.92
C ASP A 88 -13.49 -14.14 -11.70
N ILE A 89 -12.56 -13.73 -10.84
CA ILE A 89 -11.38 -14.55 -10.48
C ILE A 89 -11.79 -15.84 -9.77
N ARG A 90 -12.73 -15.79 -8.82
CA ARG A 90 -13.19 -16.99 -8.09
C ARG A 90 -13.85 -18.02 -9.01
N ARG A 91 -14.50 -17.58 -10.10
CA ARG A 91 -15.06 -18.47 -11.14
C ARG A 91 -13.98 -19.12 -12.03
N SER A 92 -12.78 -18.56 -12.09
CA SER A 92 -11.67 -19.15 -12.85
C SER A 92 -11.01 -20.29 -12.07
N ARG A 93 -11.09 -21.52 -12.60
CA ARG A 93 -10.53 -22.71 -11.94
C ARG A 93 -9.04 -22.59 -11.61
N SER A 94 -8.27 -21.89 -12.43
CA SER A 94 -6.83 -21.70 -12.22
C SER A 94 -6.49 -20.69 -11.13
N ALA A 95 -7.46 -19.88 -10.68
CA ALA A 95 -7.23 -18.79 -9.73
C ALA A 95 -8.24 -18.77 -8.57
N THR A 96 -9.09 -19.79 -8.42
CA THR A 96 -10.10 -19.87 -7.34
C THR A 96 -9.44 -19.74 -5.96
N ALA A 97 -8.23 -20.28 -5.77
CA ALA A 97 -7.49 -20.23 -4.50
C ALA A 97 -6.59 -19.00 -4.33
N LEU A 98 -6.52 -18.08 -5.30
CA LEU A 98 -5.65 -16.91 -5.25
C LEU A 98 -5.99 -16.03 -4.02
N PRO A 99 -5.05 -15.75 -3.10
CA PRO A 99 -5.25 -14.77 -2.05
C PRO A 99 -5.60 -13.40 -2.63
N LEU A 100 -6.74 -12.85 -2.18
CA LEU A 100 -7.26 -11.55 -2.63
C LEU A 100 -7.35 -10.60 -1.45
N TYR A 101 -6.95 -9.34 -1.69
CA TYR A 101 -7.04 -8.29 -0.70
C TYR A 101 -7.43 -6.94 -1.32
N VAL A 102 -7.72 -5.98 -0.46
CA VAL A 102 -7.51 -4.55 -0.70
C VAL A 102 -6.50 -4.08 0.34
N SER A 103 -5.65 -3.10 0.00
CA SER A 103 -4.83 -2.49 1.04
C SER A 103 -5.61 -1.42 1.79
N VAL A 104 -5.33 -1.29 3.08
CA VAL A 104 -5.79 -0.18 3.91
C VAL A 104 -4.59 0.71 4.25
N GLN A 105 -4.82 2.01 4.26
CA GLN A 105 -3.89 3.02 4.70
C GLN A 105 -3.90 3.05 6.24
N VAL A 106 -2.78 2.65 6.86
CA VAL A 106 -2.69 2.42 8.30
C VAL A 106 -2.92 3.70 9.10
N GLU A 107 -2.30 4.80 8.71
CA GLU A 107 -2.42 6.07 9.42
C GLU A 107 -3.86 6.64 9.37
N THR A 108 -4.62 6.36 8.31
CA THR A 108 -6.05 6.69 8.17
C THR A 108 -6.88 5.85 9.14
N ALA A 109 -6.62 4.54 9.24
CA ALA A 109 -7.28 3.68 10.22
C ALA A 109 -6.97 4.10 11.67
N TRP A 110 -5.76 4.63 11.90
CA TRP A 110 -5.35 5.20 13.18
C TRP A 110 -5.95 6.58 13.49
N GLY A 111 -6.64 7.21 12.54
CA GLY A 111 -7.11 8.60 12.70
C GLY A 111 -5.96 9.60 12.81
N LYS A 112 -4.86 9.33 12.10
CA LYS A 112 -3.65 10.14 12.06
C LYS A 112 -3.37 10.75 10.69
N LEU A 113 -4.14 10.38 9.67
CA LEU A 113 -4.10 10.96 8.33
C LEU A 113 -5.48 11.48 7.95
N GLY A 114 -5.54 12.69 7.39
CA GLY A 114 -6.78 13.38 7.06
C GLY A 114 -7.36 14.18 8.24
N GLN A 115 -8.69 14.33 8.28
CA GLN A 115 -9.40 15.15 9.27
C GLN A 115 -9.82 14.39 10.54
N GLN A 116 -9.55 13.08 10.59
CA GLN A 116 -9.91 12.24 11.71
C GLN A 116 -8.92 12.46 12.87
N THR A 117 -9.42 12.41 14.11
CA THR A 117 -8.60 12.62 15.32
C THR A 117 -8.67 11.45 16.30
N ALA A 118 -9.49 10.45 16.02
CA ALA A 118 -9.66 9.24 16.81
C ALA A 118 -9.50 8.00 15.93
N PHE A 119 -9.20 6.86 16.56
CA PHE A 119 -9.06 5.58 15.87
C PHE A 119 -10.34 5.24 15.10
N VAL A 120 -10.20 4.98 13.80
CA VAL A 120 -11.31 4.73 12.85
C VAL A 120 -11.50 3.22 12.63
N GLY A 121 -10.41 2.46 12.59
CA GLY A 121 -10.43 1.04 12.25
C GLY A 121 -10.75 0.76 10.77
N ILE A 122 -11.09 -0.50 10.48
CA ILE A 122 -11.29 -1.02 9.10
C ILE A 122 -12.60 -1.81 8.94
N ASP A 123 -13.52 -1.67 9.89
CA ASP A 123 -14.76 -2.45 9.94
C ASP A 123 -15.62 -2.22 8.69
N GLN A 124 -15.65 -0.98 8.21
CA GLN A 124 -16.36 -0.63 6.98
C GLN A 124 -15.70 -1.29 5.76
N ASP A 125 -14.38 -1.27 5.68
CA ASP A 125 -13.63 -1.85 4.57
C ASP A 125 -13.87 -3.37 4.47
N LEU A 126 -13.90 -4.09 5.60
CA LEU A 126 -14.22 -5.52 5.58
C LEU A 126 -15.67 -5.84 5.18
N ARG A 127 -16.60 -4.91 5.42
CA ARG A 127 -17.99 -5.04 4.93
C ARG A 127 -18.10 -4.77 3.44
N ASP A 128 -17.38 -3.77 2.95
CA ASP A 128 -17.43 -3.35 1.55
C ASP A 128 -16.66 -4.31 0.63
N PHE A 129 -15.64 -5.01 1.14
CA PHE A 129 -14.81 -5.94 0.39
C PHE A 129 -14.84 -7.36 0.99
N PRO A 130 -15.97 -8.08 0.95
CA PRO A 130 -16.13 -9.40 1.56
C PRO A 130 -15.25 -10.51 0.94
N PHE A 131 -14.62 -10.27 -0.21
CA PHE A 131 -13.69 -11.23 -0.83
C PHE A 131 -12.31 -11.27 -0.15
N VAL A 132 -12.01 -10.29 0.71
CA VAL A 132 -10.69 -10.12 1.34
C VAL A 132 -10.39 -11.30 2.25
N ASN A 133 -9.26 -11.98 2.00
CA ASN A 133 -8.77 -13.10 2.81
C ASN A 133 -7.37 -12.86 3.39
N LEU A 134 -6.77 -11.71 3.09
CA LEU A 134 -5.53 -11.18 3.66
C LEU A 134 -5.69 -9.67 3.81
N LEU A 135 -5.17 -9.08 4.88
CA LEU A 135 -5.14 -7.64 5.04
C LEU A 135 -3.84 -7.06 4.48
N GLY A 136 -3.94 -6.33 3.38
CA GLY A 136 -2.84 -5.52 2.85
C GLY A 136 -2.73 -4.21 3.62
N LEU A 137 -1.51 -3.80 3.98
CA LEU A 137 -1.24 -2.58 4.71
C LEU A 137 -0.36 -1.65 3.87
N SER A 138 -0.81 -0.42 3.65
CA SER A 138 0.00 0.69 3.16
C SER A 138 0.30 1.61 4.35
N SER A 139 1.57 1.88 4.65
CA SER A 139 1.93 2.58 5.90
C SER A 139 3.13 3.53 5.74
N TYR A 140 2.90 4.77 6.16
CA TYR A 140 3.88 5.86 6.19
C TYR A 140 3.77 6.62 7.51
N PRO A 141 4.32 6.09 8.62
CA PRO A 141 4.04 6.66 9.95
C PRO A 141 4.50 8.12 10.11
N TYR A 142 5.51 8.55 9.36
CA TYR A 142 5.95 9.95 9.33
C TYR A 142 4.87 10.91 8.80
N LEU A 143 3.94 10.46 7.95
CA LEU A 143 2.77 11.22 7.53
C LEU A 143 1.68 11.26 8.61
N GLY A 144 1.64 10.26 9.49
CA GLY A 144 0.76 10.19 10.67
C GLY A 144 1.26 10.98 11.89
N GLY A 145 2.31 11.79 11.71
CA GLY A 145 2.87 12.65 12.75
C GLY A 145 3.87 11.97 13.70
N PHE A 146 4.28 10.73 13.44
CA PHE A 146 5.38 10.11 14.18
C PHE A 146 6.70 10.75 13.76
N ARG A 147 7.43 11.33 14.72
CA ARG A 147 8.70 12.03 14.46
C ARG A 147 9.92 11.16 14.72
N ASP A 148 9.78 10.16 15.59
CA ASP A 148 10.80 9.17 15.85
C ASP A 148 10.20 7.76 15.63
N PRO A 149 10.88 6.86 14.90
CA PRO A 149 10.40 5.49 14.72
C PRO A 149 10.07 4.75 16.02
N ASP A 150 10.80 5.01 17.11
CA ASP A 150 10.57 4.34 18.39
C ASP A 150 9.28 4.79 19.10
N GLN A 151 8.66 5.89 18.64
CA GLN A 151 7.33 6.34 19.11
C GLN A 151 6.17 5.55 18.50
N ILE A 152 6.41 4.78 17.43
CA ILE A 152 5.35 3.98 16.79
C ILE A 152 4.94 2.89 17.79
N PRO A 153 3.67 2.79 18.22
CA PRO A 153 3.21 1.80 19.20
C PRO A 153 3.55 0.36 18.80
N SER A 154 3.73 -0.56 19.75
CA SER A 154 4.04 -1.97 19.40
C SER A 154 2.87 -2.68 18.72
N ASP A 155 1.65 -2.31 19.09
CA ASP A 155 0.40 -2.84 18.52
C ASP A 155 0.04 -2.20 17.17
N TYR A 156 0.96 -1.48 16.52
CA TYR A 156 0.67 -0.59 15.40
C TYR A 156 -0.16 -1.25 14.27
N TYR A 157 0.27 -2.42 13.81
CA TYR A 157 -0.44 -3.19 12.79
C TYR A 157 -1.52 -4.09 13.39
N VAL A 158 -1.27 -4.68 14.56
CA VAL A 158 -2.24 -5.57 15.25
C VAL A 158 -3.55 -4.85 15.54
N ARG A 159 -3.49 -3.59 16.00
CA ARG A 159 -4.66 -2.78 16.32
C ARG A 159 -5.56 -2.54 15.10
N VAL A 160 -4.98 -2.40 13.91
CA VAL A 160 -5.74 -2.25 12.65
C VAL A 160 -6.53 -3.53 12.36
N ARG A 161 -5.91 -4.70 12.51
CA ARG A 161 -6.60 -5.99 12.37
C ARG A 161 -7.67 -6.18 13.44
N GLY A 162 -7.46 -5.67 14.65
CA GLY A 162 -8.35 -5.92 15.78
C GLY A 162 -8.38 -7.40 16.15
N SER A 163 -9.56 -7.93 16.48
CA SER A 163 -9.73 -9.35 16.86
C SER A 163 -9.83 -10.33 15.69
N ARG A 164 -9.72 -9.86 14.43
CA ARG A 164 -9.78 -10.75 13.25
C ARG A 164 -8.53 -11.61 13.15
N THR A 165 -8.67 -12.77 12.52
CA THR A 165 -7.56 -13.72 12.27
C THR A 165 -7.02 -13.62 10.83
N LEU A 166 -7.19 -12.48 10.16
CA LEU A 166 -6.68 -12.28 8.81
C LEU A 166 -5.14 -12.23 8.83
N PRO A 167 -4.45 -12.98 7.96
CA PRO A 167 -3.03 -12.77 7.69
C PRO A 167 -2.79 -11.33 7.25
N MET A 168 -1.66 -10.75 7.64
CA MET A 168 -1.29 -9.37 7.30
C MET A 168 -0.03 -9.32 6.45
N MET A 169 0.01 -8.39 5.52
CA MET A 169 1.20 -8.07 4.73
C MET A 169 1.30 -6.56 4.57
N VAL A 170 2.48 -6.00 4.84
CA VAL A 170 2.75 -4.62 4.42
C VAL A 170 3.08 -4.67 2.94
N VAL A 171 2.18 -4.15 2.10
CA VAL A 171 2.30 -4.20 0.64
C VAL A 171 2.93 -2.93 0.08
N GLU A 172 3.06 -1.91 0.92
CA GLU A 172 3.60 -0.61 0.59
C GLU A 172 3.97 0.11 1.89
N GLY A 173 5.08 0.86 1.88
CA GLY A 173 5.44 1.72 2.99
C GLY A 173 6.90 2.14 2.97
N GLY A 174 7.31 2.85 4.02
CA GLY A 174 8.71 3.20 4.21
C GLY A 174 8.92 4.36 5.19
N TRP A 175 10.19 4.76 5.32
CA TRP A 175 10.58 5.95 6.05
C TRP A 175 11.65 6.72 5.26
N PRO A 176 11.52 8.04 5.09
CA PRO A 176 12.40 8.83 4.24
C PRO A 176 13.79 8.93 4.88
N SER A 177 14.84 8.84 4.08
CA SER A 177 16.21 9.03 4.56
C SER A 177 16.66 10.49 4.63
N GLU A 178 15.84 11.41 4.14
CA GLU A 178 16.11 12.85 4.14
C GLU A 178 14.91 13.64 4.66
N SER A 179 15.17 14.86 5.12
CA SER A 179 14.13 15.77 5.61
C SER A 179 13.45 16.50 4.44
N VAL A 180 12.14 16.72 4.56
CA VAL A 180 11.40 17.65 3.69
C VAL A 180 11.09 18.90 4.48
N ARG A 181 11.70 20.03 4.07
CA ARG A 181 11.60 21.31 4.79
C ARG A 181 10.14 21.71 5.01
N GLY A 182 9.80 22.01 6.26
CA GLY A 182 8.46 22.44 6.65
C GLY A 182 7.44 21.31 6.78
N VAL A 183 7.79 20.06 6.45
CA VAL A 183 6.90 18.90 6.55
C VAL A 183 7.36 17.94 7.63
N PHE A 184 8.59 17.40 7.53
CA PHE A 184 9.16 16.50 8.53
C PHE A 184 10.68 16.55 8.54
N SER A 185 11.28 16.11 9.65
CA SER A 185 12.72 15.88 9.76
C SER A 185 13.01 14.38 9.77
N SER A 186 14.03 13.98 9.01
CA SER A 186 14.50 12.60 8.94
C SER A 186 15.99 12.53 8.59
N SER A 187 16.58 11.35 8.73
CA SER A 187 17.95 11.01 8.37
C SER A 187 18.08 9.55 7.91
N GLN A 188 19.23 9.20 7.35
CA GLN A 188 19.55 7.81 6.98
C GLN A 188 19.55 6.87 8.20
N GLU A 189 20.00 7.35 9.35
CA GLU A 189 19.97 6.60 10.62
C GLU A 189 18.54 6.40 11.10
N MET A 190 17.66 7.41 10.95
CA MET A 190 16.24 7.27 11.27
C MET A 190 15.55 6.25 10.37
N GLN A 191 15.84 6.25 9.07
CA GLN A 191 15.35 5.21 8.17
C GLN A 191 15.80 3.81 8.62
N ALA A 192 17.08 3.62 8.98
CA ALA A 192 17.56 2.34 9.49
C ALA A 192 16.86 1.92 10.81
N ARG A 193 16.66 2.85 11.75
CA ARG A 193 15.89 2.60 12.98
C ARG A 193 14.45 2.23 12.67
N TYR A 194 13.83 2.87 11.69
CA TYR A 194 12.49 2.51 11.24
C TYR A 194 12.42 1.10 10.69
N ILE A 195 13.34 0.69 9.81
CA ILE A 195 13.33 -0.69 9.28
C ILE A 195 13.48 -1.71 10.43
N ALA A 196 14.32 -1.43 11.43
CA ALA A 196 14.44 -2.26 12.63
C ALA A 196 13.14 -2.26 13.47
N ARG A 197 12.48 -1.11 13.64
CA ARG A 197 11.19 -0.99 14.33
C ARG A 197 10.11 -1.77 13.58
N GLN A 198 9.99 -1.57 12.27
CA GLN A 198 9.03 -2.23 11.40
C GLN A 198 9.16 -3.75 11.51
N SER A 199 10.37 -4.29 11.55
CA SER A 199 10.57 -5.72 11.79
C SER A 199 9.90 -6.22 13.08
N ARG A 200 10.00 -5.48 14.19
CA ARG A 200 9.36 -5.84 15.46
C ARG A 200 7.84 -5.74 15.37
N LEU A 201 7.33 -4.72 14.66
CA LEU A 201 5.89 -4.56 14.43
C LEU A 201 5.31 -5.67 13.56
N LEU A 202 6.08 -6.15 12.57
CA LEU A 202 5.73 -7.28 11.72
C LEU A 202 5.73 -8.59 12.51
N ASP A 203 6.69 -8.78 13.43
CA ASP A 203 6.73 -9.93 14.34
C ASP A 203 5.49 -9.96 15.24
N GLU A 204 5.17 -8.83 15.88
CA GLU A 204 3.96 -8.68 16.72
C GLU A 204 2.67 -8.95 15.91
N ALA A 205 2.67 -8.55 14.63
CA ALA A 205 1.56 -8.77 13.71
C ALA A 205 1.44 -10.22 13.21
N ASN A 206 2.47 -11.05 13.37
CA ASN A 206 2.65 -12.29 12.60
C ASN A 206 2.46 -12.04 11.10
N ALA A 207 3.08 -10.96 10.59
CA ALA A 207 2.96 -10.58 9.20
C ALA A 207 3.66 -11.59 8.28
N ILE A 208 3.03 -11.90 7.16
CA ILE A 208 3.52 -12.89 6.20
C ILE A 208 4.32 -12.28 5.03
N GLY A 209 4.52 -10.96 5.04
CA GLY A 209 5.33 -10.26 4.05
C GLY A 209 5.44 -8.75 4.32
N VAL A 210 6.48 -8.16 3.74
CA VAL A 210 6.75 -6.73 3.78
C VAL A 210 7.36 -6.28 2.45
N PHE A 211 6.84 -5.17 1.94
CA PHE A 211 7.31 -4.50 0.73
C PHE A 211 7.55 -3.02 1.08
N GLN A 212 8.73 -2.50 0.71
CA GLN A 212 8.95 -1.05 0.67
C GLN A 212 8.34 -0.50 -0.62
N LEU A 213 7.86 0.75 -0.60
CA LEU A 213 7.32 1.40 -1.80
C LEU A 213 8.35 1.41 -2.93
N SER A 214 9.60 1.71 -2.62
CA SER A 214 10.71 1.70 -3.57
C SER A 214 11.96 1.06 -2.97
N PHE A 215 12.72 0.37 -3.81
CA PHE A 215 14.07 -0.08 -3.44
C PHE A 215 15.11 1.04 -3.59
N THR A 216 14.93 1.88 -4.61
CA THR A 216 15.83 2.97 -4.99
C THR A 216 15.13 4.31 -4.80
N ASP A 217 15.88 5.34 -4.41
CA ASP A 217 15.36 6.70 -4.40
C ASP A 217 14.94 7.18 -5.79
N LEU A 218 13.96 8.07 -5.80
CA LEU A 218 13.50 8.69 -7.03
C LEU A 218 14.41 9.86 -7.39
N ASP A 219 15.03 9.82 -8.56
CA ASP A 219 15.65 11.00 -9.16
C ASP A 219 14.55 11.90 -9.74
N LEU A 220 13.95 12.73 -8.87
CA LEU A 220 12.94 13.69 -9.28
C LEU A 220 13.45 14.70 -10.32
N GLY A 221 14.77 14.88 -10.45
CA GLY A 221 15.38 15.70 -11.50
C GLY A 221 15.09 15.16 -12.90
N SER A 222 15.09 13.84 -13.04
CA SER A 222 14.82 13.12 -14.29
C SER A 222 13.33 13.01 -14.67
N PHE A 223 12.42 13.29 -13.73
CA PHE A 223 10.99 13.11 -13.96
C PHE A 223 10.41 14.20 -14.87
N PRO A 224 9.41 13.88 -15.72
CA PRO A 224 8.67 14.86 -16.49
C PRO A 224 8.13 15.99 -15.60
N LYS A 225 8.25 17.23 -16.07
CA LYS A 225 7.79 18.41 -15.34
C LYS A 225 6.35 18.77 -15.76
N PRO A 226 5.52 19.27 -14.82
CA PRO A 226 5.82 19.50 -13.40
C PRO A 226 5.84 18.20 -12.59
N VAL A 227 6.72 18.12 -11.59
CA VAL A 227 6.73 16.99 -10.64
C VAL A 227 5.52 17.14 -9.72
N PRO A 228 4.65 16.11 -9.56
CA PRO A 228 3.57 16.13 -8.60
C PRO A 228 4.07 16.47 -7.18
N ALA A 229 3.40 17.43 -6.52
CA ALA A 229 3.84 17.99 -5.24
C ALA A 229 3.96 16.97 -4.10
N ILE A 230 3.30 15.82 -4.23
CA ILE A 230 3.35 14.72 -3.26
C ILE A 230 4.65 13.90 -3.36
N LEU A 231 5.27 13.79 -4.55
CA LEU A 231 6.43 12.90 -4.77
C LEU A 231 7.64 13.21 -3.90
N PRO A 232 8.00 14.48 -3.59
CA PRO A 232 9.07 14.79 -2.64
C PRO A 232 8.93 14.10 -1.28
N LEU A 233 7.71 13.78 -0.82
CA LEU A 233 7.46 13.10 0.44
C LEU A 233 7.88 11.62 0.42
N PHE A 234 8.07 11.05 -0.77
CA PHE A 234 8.38 9.63 -1.00
C PHE A 234 9.72 9.42 -1.73
N ALA A 235 10.37 10.50 -2.17
CA ALA A 235 11.54 10.42 -3.04
C ALA A 235 12.74 9.71 -2.41
N THR A 236 12.87 9.77 -1.09
CA THR A 236 14.03 9.24 -0.36
C THR A 236 13.72 7.99 0.47
N LEU A 237 12.69 7.24 0.07
CA LEU A 237 12.30 5.97 0.72
C LEU A 237 13.20 4.79 0.37
N GLY A 238 13.99 4.89 -0.70
CA GLY A 238 14.84 3.79 -1.16
C GLY A 238 15.84 3.35 -0.09
N LEU A 239 16.19 2.07 -0.13
CA LEU A 239 17.27 1.47 0.65
C LEU A 239 18.64 1.78 0.04
N VAL A 240 18.65 2.17 -1.23
CA VAL A 240 19.79 2.75 -1.95
C VAL A 240 19.42 4.12 -2.49
N ASP A 241 20.42 5.00 -2.65
CA ASP A 241 20.20 6.31 -3.28
C ASP A 241 19.94 6.17 -4.80
N ALA A 242 19.63 7.29 -5.47
CA ALA A 242 19.32 7.29 -6.90
C ALA A 242 20.49 6.83 -7.80
N LYS A 243 21.72 6.74 -7.26
CA LYS A 243 22.92 6.22 -7.92
C LYS A 243 23.24 4.78 -7.50
N LEU A 244 22.30 4.11 -6.82
CA LEU A 244 22.41 2.76 -6.28
C LEU A 244 23.49 2.62 -5.19
N LYS A 245 23.91 3.71 -4.55
CA LYS A 245 24.79 3.64 -3.39
C LYS A 245 23.98 3.16 -2.17
N PRO A 246 24.46 2.14 -1.45
CA PRO A 246 23.74 1.61 -0.30
C PRO A 246 23.64 2.62 0.85
N LYS A 247 22.45 2.72 1.44
CA LYS A 247 22.22 3.45 2.70
C LYS A 247 22.34 2.50 3.91
N PRO A 248 22.55 3.03 5.13
CA PRO A 248 22.56 2.22 6.36
C PRO A 248 21.33 1.29 6.52
N ALA A 249 20.17 1.71 6.03
CA ALA A 249 18.94 0.93 6.08
C ALA A 249 19.01 -0.40 5.30
N LEU A 250 19.79 -0.47 4.20
CA LEU A 250 19.92 -1.68 3.39
C LEU A 250 20.49 -2.85 4.21
N ASN A 251 21.53 -2.61 5.01
CA ASN A 251 22.11 -3.65 5.87
C ASN A 251 21.09 -4.20 6.89
N THR A 252 20.20 -3.34 7.39
CA THR A 252 19.14 -3.76 8.32
C THR A 252 18.07 -4.57 7.57
N TRP A 253 17.68 -4.11 6.38
CA TRP A 253 16.74 -4.81 5.51
C TRP A 253 17.24 -6.20 5.11
N ASP A 254 18.50 -6.33 4.68
CA ASP A 254 19.08 -7.60 4.25
C ASP A 254 19.13 -8.63 5.39
N LYS A 255 19.39 -8.19 6.63
CA LYS A 255 19.32 -9.05 7.82
C LYS A 255 17.90 -9.56 8.06
N ILE A 256 16.89 -8.70 7.87
CA ILE A 256 15.48 -9.08 8.01
C ILE A 256 15.07 -10.04 6.89
N PHE A 257 15.43 -9.74 5.64
CA PHE A 257 15.15 -10.58 4.48
C PHE A 257 15.78 -11.98 4.60
N GLY A 258 16.95 -12.09 5.25
CA GLY A 258 17.60 -13.37 5.54
C GLY A 258 16.90 -14.22 6.60
N ARG A 259 15.92 -13.68 7.34
CA ARG A 259 15.14 -14.44 8.33
C ARG A 259 14.24 -15.45 7.62
N ARG A 260 14.10 -16.64 8.21
CA ARG A 260 13.07 -17.60 7.80
C ARG A 260 11.72 -17.12 8.34
N LEU A 261 10.71 -17.10 7.49
CA LEU A 261 9.33 -16.88 7.93
C LEU A 261 8.93 -18.03 8.87
N GLN A 262 8.46 -17.67 10.08
CA GLN A 262 7.94 -18.62 11.06
C GLN A 262 6.42 -18.64 10.93
N HIS A 263 5.84 -19.84 10.83
CA HIS A 263 4.40 -20.08 10.73
C HIS A 263 3.84 -20.49 12.09
#